data_AF-A0A0P5LR56-F1
#
_entry.id   AF-A0A0P5LR56-F1
#
_cell.length_a   1.000
_cell.length_b   1.000
_cell.length_c   1.000
_cell.angle_alpha   90.00
_cell.angle_beta   90.00
_cell.angle_gamma   90.00
#
_symmetry.space_group_name_H-M   'P 1'
#
loop_
_entity.id
_entity.type
_entity.pdbx_description
1 polymer ?
#
loop_
_entity_poly.entity_id
_entity_poly.type
_entity_poly.pdbx_seq_one_letter_code
_entity_poly.pdbx_strand_id
1 'polypeptide(L)'
;MVEDEAFIHSLPSEVLEYIIGLVSPYNDLQSCKLVCKKWLEVVQEVVNKHQMRFLSSINNNNIHWETLPSSHDLFTTISRRYSHAACYYDNYMYVFGGCTSTNTTFNDLWKLNLSSRTWVRPLPTGSYPSPKACATLVCYKDSLILYGGWTQSSSSPLHQVCQLFNELNIYRLKTNKWDYEYTHPAPPSAAGHSATVHGHHMIVFGGIRRQLSLGQPSQEILCYDLENNSWYQKEIEEPKPQGRYGQTQIALNEHNLLVIGGCGGPNSVFNDVWLLNMEGPRWRWRELTVEDQEHGACHMWCSPGCKVEEKVVFLCRRPNAQQASSPHPAYASHYNMSAQIRGRSVWVPPVENPIDRPNNRVPEEKNIKGNGDLNLRRQEVDPKEPVRIHPRPGTRPSVRPNAMKNRGKQLEALKQMEERIQRLQV
;
A
#
# COMPACT_ATOMS: atom_id res chain seq x y z
N MET A 1 22.64 41.67 41.09
CA MET A 1 21.54 41.60 40.10
C MET A 1 21.29 40.13 39.90
N VAL A 2 20.18 39.62 40.44
CA VAL A 2 19.77 38.23 40.19
C VAL A 2 19.14 38.28 38.80
N GLU A 3 19.72 37.57 37.84
CA GLU A 3 19.06 37.34 36.55
C GLU A 3 17.79 36.55 36.87
N ASP A 4 16.62 37.19 36.74
CA ASP A 4 15.34 36.49 36.76
C ASP A 4 15.34 35.55 35.55
N GLU A 5 15.73 34.29 35.76
CA GLU A 5 15.63 33.25 34.74
C GLU A 5 14.14 33.09 34.36
N ALA A 6 13.77 33.65 33.20
CA ALA A 6 12.42 33.52 32.69
C ALA A 6 12.19 32.07 32.24
N PHE A 7 11.54 31.28 33.10
CA PHE A 7 11.14 29.91 32.77
C PHE A 7 10.00 29.90 31.74
N ILE A 8 10.00 28.96 30.81
CA ILE A 8 8.91 28.82 29.82
C ILE A 8 7.51 28.71 30.44
N HIS A 9 7.41 28.25 31.69
CA HIS A 9 6.15 28.17 32.44
C HIS A 9 5.63 29.52 32.92
N SER A 10 6.48 30.54 33.04
CA SER A 10 6.09 31.90 33.43
C SER A 10 5.52 32.72 32.26
N LEU A 11 5.61 32.22 31.02
CA LEU A 11 5.03 32.87 29.85
C LEU A 11 3.50 33.01 29.97
N PRO A 12 2.90 34.10 29.46
CA PRO A 12 1.46 34.21 29.29
C PRO A 12 0.89 33.07 28.43
N SER A 13 -0.37 32.70 28.67
CA SER A 13 -1.01 31.58 27.97
C SER A 13 -1.04 31.79 26.46
N GLU A 14 -1.24 33.02 25.99
CA GLU A 14 -1.31 33.39 24.58
C GLU A 14 0.02 33.13 23.85
N VAL A 15 1.14 33.42 24.52
CA VAL A 15 2.48 33.16 23.98
C VAL A 15 2.75 31.66 23.95
N LEU A 16 2.36 30.95 25.01
CA LEU A 16 2.52 29.50 25.08
C LEU A 16 1.65 28.79 24.03
N GLU A 17 0.41 29.25 23.81
CA GLU A 17 -0.48 28.79 22.74
C GLU A 17 0.13 29.01 21.36
N TYR A 18 0.75 30.17 21.11
CA TYR A 18 1.43 30.43 19.84
C TYR A 18 2.59 29.46 19.63
N ILE A 19 3.45 29.28 20.62
CA ILE A 19 4.62 28.37 20.55
C ILE A 19 4.15 26.92 20.34
N ILE A 20 3.22 26.45 21.16
CA ILE A 20 2.67 25.09 21.08
C ILE A 20 1.90 24.90 19.77
N GLY A 21 1.27 25.95 19.25
CA GLY A 21 0.59 25.95 17.96
C GLY A 21 1.51 25.69 16.75
N LEU A 22 2.82 25.90 16.89
CA LEU A 22 3.83 25.60 15.86
C LEU A 22 4.38 24.17 15.93
N VAL A 23 4.10 23.46 17.03
CA VAL A 23 4.55 22.08 17.24
C VAL A 23 3.70 21.13 16.39
N SER A 24 4.29 19.99 15.99
CA SER A 24 3.57 18.98 15.23
C SER A 24 2.32 18.49 15.98
N PRO A 25 1.13 18.46 15.35
CA PRO A 25 -0.13 18.14 16.01
C PRO A 25 -0.24 16.66 16.43
N TYR A 26 0.76 15.84 16.09
CA TYR A 26 0.81 14.42 16.39
C TYR A 26 1.50 14.15 17.74
N ASN A 27 2.61 13.39 17.77
CA ASN A 27 3.23 12.94 19.02
C ASN A 27 3.82 14.07 19.87
N ASP A 28 4.33 15.10 19.23
CA ASP A 28 4.97 16.22 19.93
C ASP A 28 3.95 16.97 20.80
N LEU A 29 2.75 17.22 20.26
CA LEU A 29 1.67 17.86 20.99
C LEU A 29 1.14 16.99 22.14
N GLN A 30 1.09 15.66 21.98
CA GLN A 30 0.75 14.77 23.09
C GLN A 30 1.83 14.81 24.18
N SER A 31 3.10 14.92 23.80
CA SER A 31 4.21 15.05 24.75
C SER A 31 4.11 16.36 25.55
N CYS A 32 3.70 17.46 24.91
CA CYS A 32 3.43 18.73 25.59
C CYS A 32 2.35 18.61 26.68
N LYS A 33 1.31 17.80 26.48
CA LYS A 33 0.25 17.58 27.50
C LYS A 33 0.77 16.99 28.80
N LEU A 34 1.88 16.23 28.75
CA LEU A 34 2.42 15.52 29.90
C LEU A 34 3.32 16.39 30.80
N VAL A 35 3.64 17.62 30.38
CA VAL A 35 4.58 18.49 31.08
C VAL A 35 3.99 19.03 32.39
N CYS A 36 2.83 19.69 32.33
CA CYS A 36 2.11 20.19 33.50
C CYS A 36 0.65 20.53 33.16
N LYS A 37 -0.17 20.80 34.19
CA LYS A 37 -1.59 21.14 34.02
C LYS A 37 -1.81 22.34 33.09
N LYS A 38 -0.99 23.39 33.20
CA LYS A 38 -1.08 24.58 32.33
C LYS A 38 -0.83 24.22 30.86
N TRP A 39 0.16 23.37 30.58
CA TRP A 39 0.45 22.93 29.21
C TRP A 39 -0.65 22.04 28.66
N LEU A 40 -1.25 21.16 29.47
CA LEU A 40 -2.42 20.38 29.09
C LEU A 40 -3.58 21.27 28.64
N GLU A 41 -3.92 22.30 29.43
CA GLU A 41 -4.98 23.26 29.12
C GLU A 41 -4.68 24.01 27.81
N VAL A 42 -3.47 24.54 27.66
CA VAL A 42 -3.04 25.25 26.45
C VAL A 42 -3.06 24.36 25.22
N VAL A 43 -2.57 23.13 25.32
CA VAL A 43 -2.59 22.17 24.21
C VAL A 43 -4.03 21.89 23.79
N GLN A 44 -4.95 21.71 24.75
CA GLN A 44 -6.35 21.45 24.43
C GLN A 44 -6.97 22.63 23.67
N GLU A 45 -6.66 23.87 24.06
CA GLU A 45 -7.08 25.07 23.33
C GLU A 45 -6.47 25.16 21.94
N VAL A 46 -5.18 24.85 21.78
CA VAL A 46 -4.51 24.80 20.47
C VAL A 46 -5.17 23.77 19.55
N VAL A 47 -5.47 22.57 20.06
CA VAL A 47 -6.18 21.52 19.29
C VAL A 47 -7.55 22.02 18.86
N ASN A 48 -8.33 22.59 19.78
CA ASN A 48 -9.67 23.12 19.49
C ASN A 48 -9.61 24.22 18.42
N LYS A 49 -8.67 25.17 18.53
CA LYS A 49 -8.48 26.25 17.55
C LYS A 49 -8.08 25.71 16.18
N HIS A 50 -7.17 24.74 16.11
CA HIS A 50 -6.76 24.11 14.86
C HIS A 50 -7.91 23.35 14.20
N GLN A 51 -8.69 22.59 14.96
CA GLN A 51 -9.87 21.88 14.46
C GLN A 51 -10.91 22.87 13.92
N MET A 52 -11.25 23.92 14.67
CA MET A 52 -12.20 24.94 14.22
C MET A 52 -11.73 25.67 12.94
N ARG A 53 -10.44 26.02 12.87
CA ARG A 53 -9.85 26.63 11.66
C ARG A 53 -9.90 25.68 10.47
N PHE A 54 -9.53 24.42 10.65
CA PHE A 54 -9.57 23.41 9.60
C PHE A 54 -10.99 23.20 9.07
N LEU A 55 -11.98 23.06 9.96
CA LEU A 55 -13.38 22.91 9.58
C LEU A 55 -13.92 24.15 8.87
N SER A 56 -13.58 25.35 9.35
CA SER A 56 -13.93 26.60 8.66
C SER A 56 -13.30 26.67 7.26
N SER A 57 -12.05 26.25 7.11
CA SER A 57 -11.37 26.17 5.80
C SER A 57 -12.05 25.19 4.86
N ILE A 58 -12.50 24.03 5.35
CA ILE A 58 -13.29 23.08 4.55
C ILE A 58 -14.64 23.70 4.15
N ASN A 59 -15.34 24.36 5.07
CA ASN A 59 -16.64 24.98 4.80
C ASN A 59 -16.55 26.05 3.72
N ASN A 60 -15.46 26.81 3.73
CA ASN A 60 -15.25 27.93 2.81
C ASN A 60 -14.45 27.53 1.55
N ASN A 61 -14.20 26.24 1.34
CA ASN A 61 -13.34 25.73 0.25
C ASN A 61 -11.95 26.41 0.18
N ASN A 62 -11.42 26.83 1.33
CA ASN A 62 -10.14 27.52 1.46
C ASN A 62 -9.07 26.57 2.03
N ILE A 63 -8.79 25.51 1.29
CA ILE A 63 -7.78 24.51 1.63
C ILE A 63 -6.55 24.74 0.75
N HIS A 64 -5.41 24.98 1.39
CA HIS A 64 -4.14 25.08 0.70
C HIS A 64 -3.42 23.74 0.69
N TRP A 65 -3.01 23.31 -0.51
CA TRP A 65 -2.22 22.10 -0.71
C TRP A 65 -0.76 22.48 -0.87
N GLU A 66 0.10 21.86 -0.06
CA GLU A 66 1.54 22.00 -0.16
C GLU A 66 2.15 20.65 -0.54
N THR A 67 3.12 20.68 -1.46
CA THR A 67 3.95 19.51 -1.74
C THR A 67 5.17 19.56 -0.84
N LEU A 68 5.28 18.59 0.06
CA LEU A 68 6.45 18.47 0.92
C LEU A 68 7.64 17.93 0.11
N PRO A 69 8.85 18.50 0.26
CA PRO A 69 10.02 18.00 -0.42
C PRO A 69 10.32 16.57 0.06
N SER A 70 10.44 15.64 -0.88
CA SER A 70 10.99 14.31 -0.59
C SER A 70 12.44 14.48 -0.13
N SER A 71 12.83 13.87 0.99
CA SER A 71 14.23 13.74 1.34
C SER A 71 15.01 13.25 0.12
N HIS A 72 16.10 13.92 -0.24
CA HIS A 72 16.88 13.60 -1.45
C HIS A 72 17.53 12.21 -1.42
N ASP A 73 17.38 11.48 -0.31
CA ASP A 73 17.88 10.13 -0.15
C ASP A 73 16.86 9.10 -0.69
N LEU A 74 17.17 8.59 -1.88
CA LEU A 74 16.41 7.55 -2.59
C LEU A 74 16.20 6.26 -1.75
N PHE A 75 17.06 5.99 -0.76
CA PHE A 75 16.92 4.81 0.11
C PHE A 75 15.89 5.00 1.22
N THR A 76 15.51 6.25 1.50
CA THR A 76 14.59 6.60 2.58
C THR A 76 13.17 6.86 2.12
N THR A 77 12.88 6.79 0.82
CA THR A 77 11.57 7.16 0.25
C THR A 77 10.89 6.00 -0.46
N ILE A 78 9.57 6.00 -0.43
CA ILE A 78 8.76 4.98 -1.09
C ILE A 78 8.77 5.16 -2.62
N SER A 79 9.00 4.07 -3.36
CA SER A 79 8.95 4.09 -4.83
C SER A 79 7.58 4.50 -5.38
N ARG A 80 7.58 5.18 -6.53
CA ARG A 80 6.35 5.51 -7.29
C ARG A 80 5.52 4.26 -7.56
N ARG A 81 4.24 4.32 -7.21
CA ARG A 81 3.29 3.19 -7.28
C ARG A 81 1.85 3.70 -7.36
N TYR A 82 0.95 2.87 -7.88
CA TYR A 82 -0.49 3.08 -7.76
C TYR A 82 -1.17 1.84 -7.19
N SER A 83 -2.45 1.96 -6.83
CA SER A 83 -3.26 0.87 -6.29
C SER A 83 -2.66 0.18 -5.05
N HIS A 84 -1.89 0.92 -4.26
CA HIS A 84 -1.40 0.46 -2.96
C HIS A 84 -2.54 0.49 -1.94
N ALA A 85 -2.45 -0.35 -0.92
CA ALA A 85 -3.36 -0.28 0.21
C ALA A 85 -2.76 0.65 1.27
N ALA A 86 -3.58 1.47 1.92
CA ALA A 86 -3.12 2.40 2.95
C ALA A 86 -4.10 2.48 4.12
N CYS A 87 -3.58 2.66 5.32
CA CYS A 87 -4.37 2.97 6.50
C CYS A 87 -3.59 3.85 7.48
N TYR A 88 -4.32 4.52 8.35
CA TYR A 88 -3.77 5.34 9.43
C TYR A 88 -3.81 4.56 10.75
N TYR A 89 -2.72 4.63 11.52
CA TYR A 89 -2.65 4.15 12.89
C TYR A 89 -1.70 5.04 13.70
N ASP A 90 -2.22 5.63 14.77
CA ASP A 90 -1.45 6.47 15.71
C ASP A 90 -0.70 7.61 15.01
N ASN A 91 0.64 7.67 15.05
CA ASN A 91 1.41 8.72 14.37
C ASN A 91 1.89 8.32 12.97
N TYR A 92 1.33 7.25 12.39
CA TYR A 92 1.85 6.66 11.16
C TYR A 92 0.75 6.42 10.13
N MET A 93 1.08 6.73 8.88
CA MET A 93 0.35 6.22 7.72
C MET A 93 1.09 5.00 7.17
N TYR A 94 0.44 3.84 7.16
CA TYR A 94 0.99 2.60 6.61
C TYR A 94 0.56 2.43 5.16
N VAL A 95 1.50 2.00 4.32
CA VAL A 95 1.29 1.72 2.90
C VAL A 95 1.84 0.35 2.58
N PHE A 96 1.02 -0.51 1.98
CA PHE A 96 1.41 -1.85 1.55
C PHE A 96 1.19 -2.04 0.05
N GLY A 97 2.20 -2.63 -0.60
CA GLY A 97 2.08 -3.14 -1.96
C GLY A 97 1.79 -2.05 -3.01
N GLY A 98 0.89 -2.34 -3.94
CA GLY A 98 0.66 -1.56 -5.15
C GLY A 98 1.52 -2.04 -6.31
N CYS A 99 1.54 -1.29 -7.42
CA CYS A 99 2.32 -1.66 -8.60
C CYS A 99 2.93 -0.48 -9.35
N THR A 100 3.96 -0.79 -10.15
CA THR A 100 4.54 0.11 -11.15
C THR A 100 3.59 0.32 -12.33
N SER A 101 3.87 1.31 -13.18
CA SER A 101 3.17 1.52 -14.47
C SER A 101 3.18 0.29 -15.40
N THR A 102 4.07 -0.67 -15.19
CA THR A 102 4.15 -1.93 -15.92
C THR A 102 3.45 -3.09 -15.21
N ASN A 103 2.59 -2.81 -14.23
CA ASN A 103 1.88 -3.79 -13.40
C ASN A 103 2.79 -4.72 -12.58
N THR A 104 4.06 -4.35 -12.35
CA THR A 104 4.93 -5.09 -11.43
C THR A 104 4.51 -4.76 -10.00
N THR A 105 4.03 -5.76 -9.27
CA THR A 105 3.50 -5.59 -7.91
C THR A 105 4.60 -5.59 -6.86
N PHE A 106 4.34 -4.87 -5.77
CA PHE A 106 5.20 -4.84 -4.59
C PHE A 106 4.57 -5.64 -3.44
N ASN A 107 5.41 -6.13 -2.52
CA ASN A 107 5.03 -6.74 -1.24
C ASN A 107 5.65 -6.04 -0.03
N ASP A 108 6.16 -4.83 -0.22
CA ASP A 108 6.78 -4.05 0.84
C ASP A 108 5.73 -3.33 1.68
N LEU A 109 6.05 -3.20 2.98
CA LEU A 109 5.34 -2.33 3.91
C LEU A 109 6.21 -1.10 4.13
N TRP A 110 5.58 0.07 4.08
CA TRP A 110 6.17 1.35 4.42
C TRP A 110 5.29 2.04 5.45
N LYS A 111 5.90 2.85 6.32
CA LYS A 111 5.18 3.74 7.21
C LYS A 111 5.74 5.15 7.13
N LEU A 112 4.87 6.15 7.01
CA LEU A 112 5.22 7.56 7.08
C LEU A 112 4.99 8.03 8.50
N ASN A 113 6.04 8.49 9.19
CA ASN A 113 5.89 9.20 10.45
C ASN A 113 5.31 10.58 10.16
N LEU A 114 4.13 10.88 10.71
CA LEU A 114 3.42 12.12 10.43
C LEU A 114 4.01 13.32 11.19
N SER A 115 4.69 13.07 12.32
CA SER A 115 5.40 14.12 13.07
C SER A 115 6.63 14.61 12.34
N SER A 116 7.53 13.70 11.97
CA SER A 116 8.80 14.02 11.29
C SER A 116 8.68 14.11 9.78
N ARG A 117 7.54 13.68 9.21
CA ARG A 117 7.31 13.60 7.75
C ARG A 117 8.33 12.72 7.03
N THR A 118 8.81 11.67 7.69
CA THR A 118 9.81 10.75 7.15
C THR A 118 9.25 9.36 6.95
N TRP A 119 9.63 8.75 5.83
CA TRP A 119 9.30 7.37 5.51
C TRP A 119 10.27 6.41 6.22
N VAL A 120 9.74 5.30 6.68
CA VAL A 120 10.48 4.18 7.23
C VAL A 120 9.97 2.92 6.57
N ARG A 121 10.86 2.02 6.15
CA ARG A 121 10.52 0.67 5.72
C ARG A 121 10.70 -0.29 6.88
N PRO A 122 9.62 -0.75 7.55
CA PRO A 122 9.75 -1.81 8.52
C PRO A 122 10.32 -3.08 7.86
N LEU A 123 11.09 -3.85 8.62
CA LEU A 123 11.57 -5.18 8.21
C LEU A 123 10.88 -6.24 9.08
N PRO A 124 9.60 -6.57 8.82
CA PRO A 124 8.90 -7.58 9.58
C PRO A 124 9.51 -8.97 9.49
N THR A 125 9.15 -9.81 10.45
CA THR A 125 9.34 -11.26 10.38
C THR A 125 8.01 -11.97 10.07
N GLY A 126 8.04 -13.29 9.88
CA GLY A 126 6.83 -14.12 9.75
C GLY A 126 6.33 -14.34 8.32
N SER A 127 5.03 -14.58 8.19
CA SER A 127 4.36 -14.99 6.95
C SER A 127 4.05 -13.79 6.07
N TYR A 128 5.04 -13.35 5.30
CA TYR A 128 4.92 -12.17 4.44
C TYR A 128 3.84 -12.34 3.37
N PRO A 129 3.02 -11.30 3.11
CA PRO A 129 2.04 -11.36 2.04
C PRO A 129 2.71 -11.42 0.65
N SER A 130 2.02 -12.07 -0.30
CA SER A 130 2.42 -12.09 -1.71
C SER A 130 2.43 -10.67 -2.32
N PRO A 131 3.28 -10.35 -3.31
CA PRO A 131 3.21 -9.08 -4.04
C PRO A 131 1.82 -8.85 -4.62
N LYS A 132 1.23 -7.68 -4.34
CA LYS A 132 -0.18 -7.42 -4.71
C LYS A 132 -0.51 -5.93 -4.83
N ALA A 133 -1.47 -5.63 -5.70
CA ALA A 133 -2.13 -4.35 -5.82
C ALA A 133 -3.64 -4.50 -5.60
N CYS A 134 -4.35 -3.39 -5.33
CA CYS A 134 -5.80 -3.34 -5.09
C CYS A 134 -6.30 -4.28 -3.99
N ALA A 135 -5.46 -4.52 -2.99
CA ALA A 135 -5.88 -5.09 -1.71
C ALA A 135 -6.50 -3.98 -0.85
N THR A 136 -7.20 -4.38 0.22
CA THR A 136 -7.58 -3.44 1.28
C THR A 136 -6.70 -3.64 2.49
N LEU A 137 -6.38 -2.54 3.17
CA LEU A 137 -5.64 -2.53 4.44
C LEU A 137 -6.47 -1.73 5.43
N VAL A 138 -6.91 -2.36 6.51
CA VAL A 138 -7.67 -1.73 7.58
C VAL A 138 -6.97 -1.91 8.92
N CYS A 139 -7.20 -1.00 9.86
CA CYS A 139 -6.64 -1.11 11.20
C CYS A 139 -7.70 -1.60 12.19
N TYR A 140 -7.33 -2.52 13.08
CA TYR A 140 -8.14 -2.94 14.20
C TYR A 140 -7.25 -3.21 15.41
N LYS A 141 -7.53 -2.50 16.52
CA LYS A 141 -6.69 -2.52 17.72
C LYS A 141 -5.21 -2.31 17.33
N ASP A 142 -4.29 -3.13 17.84
CA ASP A 142 -2.85 -3.08 17.52
C ASP A 142 -2.47 -3.90 16.28
N SER A 143 -3.35 -4.05 15.29
CA SER A 143 -3.08 -4.87 14.09
C SER A 143 -3.59 -4.25 12.80
N LEU A 144 -2.85 -4.45 11.71
CA LEU A 144 -3.29 -4.10 10.36
C LEU A 144 -3.75 -5.38 9.65
N ILE A 145 -4.95 -5.35 9.07
CA ILE A 145 -5.53 -6.48 8.34
C ILE A 145 -5.47 -6.17 6.86
N LEU A 146 -4.75 -7.01 6.11
CA LEU A 146 -4.59 -6.94 4.67
C LEU A 146 -5.39 -8.08 4.04
N TYR A 147 -6.30 -7.75 3.12
CA TYR A 147 -7.14 -8.75 2.45
C TYR A 147 -7.13 -8.60 0.93
N GLY A 148 -7.05 -9.75 0.25
CA GLY A 148 -7.23 -9.89 -1.19
C GLY A 148 -6.13 -9.26 -2.03
N GLY A 149 -6.51 -8.59 -3.11
CA GLY A 149 -5.62 -7.98 -4.11
C GLY A 149 -5.32 -8.90 -5.28
N TRP A 150 -4.51 -8.39 -6.21
CA TRP A 150 -4.11 -9.12 -7.41
C TRP A 150 -2.63 -8.97 -7.73
N THR A 151 -2.09 -9.91 -8.49
CA THR A 151 -0.77 -9.80 -9.11
C THR A 151 -0.78 -10.25 -10.55
N GLN A 152 0.09 -9.64 -11.36
CA GLN A 152 0.34 -10.08 -12.71
C GLN A 152 1.28 -11.30 -12.65
N SER A 153 0.80 -12.44 -13.14
CA SER A 153 1.64 -13.63 -13.24
C SER A 153 2.74 -13.42 -14.30
N SER A 154 3.86 -14.12 -14.14
CA SER A 154 5.05 -13.97 -14.99
C SER A 154 4.71 -14.04 -16.48
N SER A 155 5.45 -13.28 -17.29
CA SER A 155 5.29 -13.15 -18.75
C SER A 155 5.50 -14.44 -19.56
N SER A 156 5.85 -15.56 -18.92
CA SER A 156 6.05 -16.85 -19.56
C SER A 156 5.32 -17.97 -18.81
N PRO A 157 4.45 -18.76 -19.48
CA PRO A 157 4.01 -18.58 -20.87
C PRO A 157 3.20 -17.29 -21.04
N LEU A 158 3.28 -16.69 -22.24
CA LEU A 158 2.44 -15.57 -22.66
C LEU A 158 0.95 -15.97 -22.42
N HIS A 159 0.13 -15.03 -21.94
CA HIS A 159 -1.30 -15.20 -21.64
C HIS A 159 -1.69 -15.78 -20.26
N GLN A 160 -0.85 -15.69 -19.23
CA GLN A 160 -1.35 -15.97 -17.88
C GLN A 160 -2.32 -14.89 -17.37
N VAL A 161 -3.47 -15.35 -16.88
CA VAL A 161 -4.49 -14.53 -16.24
C VAL A 161 -3.94 -13.96 -14.93
N CYS A 162 -4.34 -12.73 -14.58
CA CYS A 162 -4.02 -12.14 -13.29
C CYS A 162 -4.42 -13.07 -12.13
N GLN A 163 -3.55 -13.18 -11.14
CA GLN A 163 -3.84 -13.95 -9.94
C GLN A 163 -4.54 -13.05 -8.92
N LEU A 164 -5.82 -13.31 -8.65
CA LEU A 164 -6.54 -12.77 -7.50
C LEU A 164 -6.21 -13.57 -6.24
N PHE A 165 -6.07 -12.88 -5.12
CA PHE A 165 -5.82 -13.46 -3.81
C PHE A 165 -7.09 -13.44 -2.96
N ASN A 166 -7.22 -14.44 -2.09
CA ASN A 166 -8.12 -14.47 -0.94
C ASN A 166 -7.35 -14.49 0.39
N GLU A 167 -6.05 -14.20 0.34
CA GLU A 167 -5.17 -14.20 1.51
C GLU A 167 -5.63 -13.14 2.50
N LEU A 168 -5.65 -13.53 3.78
CA LEU A 168 -5.85 -12.64 4.91
C LEU A 168 -4.56 -12.61 5.74
N ASN A 169 -3.87 -11.48 5.71
CA ASN A 169 -2.62 -11.29 6.44
C ASN A 169 -2.80 -10.26 7.55
N ILE A 170 -2.29 -10.57 8.74
CA ILE A 170 -2.35 -9.68 9.89
C ILE A 170 -0.95 -9.20 10.23
N TYR A 171 -0.72 -7.89 10.18
CA TYR A 171 0.51 -7.27 10.66
C TYR A 171 0.34 -6.85 12.12
N ARG A 172 1.09 -7.50 13.01
CA ARG A 172 1.13 -7.18 14.44
C ARG A 172 2.08 -6.02 14.66
N LEU A 173 1.53 -4.87 15.04
CA LEU A 173 2.28 -3.61 15.18
C LEU A 173 3.35 -3.69 16.28
N LYS A 174 3.01 -4.31 17.42
CA LYS A 174 3.91 -4.43 18.59
C LYS A 174 5.10 -5.36 18.36
N THR A 175 4.90 -6.46 17.62
CA THR A 175 5.93 -7.47 17.39
C THR A 175 6.63 -7.33 16.03
N ASN A 176 6.18 -6.38 15.18
CA ASN A 176 6.67 -6.20 13.82
C ASN A 176 6.70 -7.54 13.05
N LYS A 177 5.55 -8.21 13.01
CA LYS A 177 5.42 -9.56 12.44
C LYS A 177 4.17 -9.64 11.57
N TRP A 178 4.31 -10.30 10.41
CA TRP A 178 3.18 -10.75 9.61
C TRP A 178 2.77 -12.16 10.03
N ASP A 179 1.48 -12.34 10.23
CA ASP A 179 0.81 -13.62 10.36
C ASP A 179 -0.08 -13.86 9.12
N TYR A 180 -0.32 -15.13 8.81
CA TYR A 180 -1.29 -15.54 7.80
C TYR A 180 -2.43 -16.24 8.51
N GLU A 181 -3.65 -15.77 8.30
CA GLU A 181 -4.84 -16.32 8.95
C GLU A 181 -5.53 -17.33 8.04
N TYR A 182 -5.66 -18.56 8.53
CA TYR A 182 -6.46 -19.60 7.90
C TYR A 182 -7.88 -19.52 8.43
N THR A 183 -8.83 -19.30 7.52
CA THR A 183 -10.25 -19.18 7.86
C THR A 183 -11.04 -20.29 7.17
N HIS A 184 -12.06 -20.79 7.87
CA HIS A 184 -13.00 -21.77 7.35
C HIS A 184 -14.44 -21.28 7.58
N PRO A 185 -15.24 -21.09 6.51
CA PRO A 185 -14.87 -21.20 5.10
C PRO A 185 -13.86 -20.13 4.67
N ALA A 186 -13.04 -20.46 3.67
CA ALA A 186 -12.10 -19.49 3.11
C ALA A 186 -12.88 -18.40 2.34
N PRO A 187 -12.51 -17.12 2.47
CA PRO A 187 -13.18 -16.07 1.72
C PRO A 187 -12.90 -16.22 0.22
N PRO A 188 -13.78 -15.67 -0.64
CA PRO A 188 -13.53 -15.62 -2.07
C PRO A 188 -12.30 -14.75 -2.40
N SER A 189 -11.67 -14.98 -3.55
CA SER A 189 -10.61 -14.07 -4.03
C SER A 189 -11.22 -12.77 -4.54
N ALA A 190 -10.60 -11.64 -4.22
CA ALA A 190 -11.13 -10.32 -4.57
C ALA A 190 -10.01 -9.28 -4.79
N ALA A 191 -10.18 -8.37 -5.74
CA ALA A 191 -9.31 -7.21 -5.92
C ALA A 191 -10.12 -5.95 -6.27
N GLY A 192 -9.65 -4.78 -5.84
CA GLY A 192 -10.39 -3.53 -6.03
C GLY A 192 -11.69 -3.47 -5.24
N HIS A 193 -11.84 -4.32 -4.22
CA HIS A 193 -12.88 -4.20 -3.22
C HIS A 193 -12.55 -3.06 -2.27
N SER A 194 -13.54 -2.64 -1.49
CA SER A 194 -13.38 -1.67 -0.42
C SER A 194 -13.62 -2.34 0.93
N ALA A 195 -13.06 -1.80 2.01
CA ALA A 195 -13.27 -2.35 3.34
C ALA A 195 -13.23 -1.28 4.43
N THR A 196 -14.06 -1.43 5.46
CA THR A 196 -14.06 -0.63 6.69
C THR A 196 -14.28 -1.52 7.91
N VAL A 197 -13.88 -1.05 9.09
CA VAL A 197 -14.09 -1.76 10.36
C VAL A 197 -15.22 -1.11 11.14
N HIS A 198 -16.17 -1.92 11.63
CA HIS A 198 -17.31 -1.54 12.44
C HIS A 198 -17.37 -2.44 13.68
N GLY A 199 -17.06 -1.89 14.86
CA GLY A 199 -16.85 -2.70 16.06
C GLY A 199 -15.72 -3.71 15.84
N HIS A 200 -16.01 -5.00 16.02
CA HIS A 200 -15.08 -6.11 15.75
C HIS A 200 -15.28 -6.76 14.37
N HIS A 201 -16.02 -6.12 13.46
CA HIS A 201 -16.28 -6.66 12.13
C HIS A 201 -15.59 -5.83 11.05
N MET A 202 -14.85 -6.50 10.16
CA MET A 202 -14.39 -5.92 8.90
C MET A 202 -15.46 -6.18 7.84
N ILE A 203 -15.99 -5.11 7.26
CA ILE A 203 -17.03 -5.15 6.22
C ILE A 203 -16.37 -4.89 4.88
N VAL A 204 -16.41 -5.88 3.99
CA VAL A 204 -15.85 -5.82 2.65
C VAL A 204 -16.98 -5.74 1.63
N PHE A 205 -16.91 -4.78 0.71
CA PHE A 205 -17.89 -4.64 -0.36
C PHE A 205 -17.25 -4.75 -1.74
N GLY A 206 -17.94 -5.48 -2.62
CA GLY A 206 -17.68 -5.55 -4.05
C GLY A 206 -16.28 -6.05 -4.43
N GLY A 207 -15.67 -5.38 -5.40
CA GLY A 207 -14.43 -5.79 -6.04
C GLY A 207 -14.65 -6.79 -7.17
N ILE A 208 -13.57 -7.07 -7.90
CA ILE A 208 -13.56 -8.08 -8.94
C ILE A 208 -13.31 -9.45 -8.31
N ARG A 209 -14.21 -10.40 -8.55
CA ARG A 209 -14.06 -11.81 -8.17
C ARG A 209 -13.77 -12.67 -9.38
N ARG A 210 -13.10 -13.81 -9.17
CA ARG A 210 -12.89 -14.80 -10.24
C ARG A 210 -14.09 -15.72 -10.33
N GLN A 211 -14.80 -15.67 -11.46
CA GLN A 211 -15.83 -16.65 -11.80
C GLN A 211 -15.61 -17.10 -13.24
N LEU A 212 -15.47 -18.41 -13.45
CA LEU A 212 -15.38 -19.02 -14.79
C LEU A 212 -14.35 -18.34 -15.73
N SER A 213 -13.16 -18.03 -15.20
CA SER A 213 -11.99 -17.46 -15.92
C SER A 213 -12.03 -15.96 -16.23
N LEU A 214 -13.16 -15.28 -16.07
CA LEU A 214 -13.27 -13.82 -16.20
C LEU A 214 -13.45 -13.17 -14.83
N GLY A 215 -12.86 -12.00 -14.66
CA GLY A 215 -13.13 -11.15 -13.50
C GLY A 215 -14.50 -10.53 -13.64
N GLN A 216 -15.37 -10.71 -12.66
CA GLN A 216 -16.68 -10.07 -12.62
C GLN A 216 -16.78 -9.14 -11.41
N PRO A 217 -17.30 -7.91 -11.58
CA PRO A 217 -17.61 -7.04 -10.46
C PRO A 217 -18.66 -7.68 -9.55
N SER A 218 -18.43 -7.62 -8.24
CA SER A 218 -19.35 -8.14 -7.23
C SER A 218 -20.13 -7.00 -6.57
N GLN A 219 -21.34 -7.32 -6.12
CA GLN A 219 -22.19 -6.48 -5.26
C GLN A 219 -22.32 -7.06 -3.83
N GLU A 220 -21.55 -8.10 -3.53
CA GLU A 220 -21.66 -8.81 -2.26
C GLU A 220 -20.98 -8.05 -1.13
N ILE A 221 -21.55 -8.20 0.07
CA ILE A 221 -20.92 -7.81 1.32
C ILE A 221 -20.41 -9.06 2.00
N LEU A 222 -19.12 -9.05 2.36
CA LEU A 222 -18.51 -10.06 3.22
C LEU A 222 -18.22 -9.42 4.56
N CYS A 223 -18.55 -10.14 5.62
CA CYS A 223 -18.22 -9.74 6.98
C CYS A 223 -17.15 -10.68 7.51
N TYR A 224 -16.09 -10.12 8.06
CA TYR A 224 -15.08 -10.87 8.78
C TYR A 224 -15.11 -10.47 10.24
N ASP A 225 -15.36 -11.45 11.10
CA ASP A 225 -15.28 -11.29 12.55
C ASP A 225 -13.81 -11.36 12.98
N LEU A 226 -13.29 -10.22 13.43
CA LEU A 226 -11.89 -10.04 13.82
C LEU A 226 -11.55 -10.67 15.16
N GLU A 227 -12.55 -11.07 15.97
CA GLU A 227 -12.36 -11.73 17.25
C GLU A 227 -12.53 -13.24 17.12
N ASN A 228 -13.48 -13.69 16.33
CA ASN A 228 -13.77 -15.12 16.12
C ASN A 228 -13.08 -15.73 14.90
N ASN A 229 -12.34 -14.93 14.12
CA ASN A 229 -11.60 -15.36 12.93
C ASN A 229 -12.48 -16.13 11.92
N SER A 230 -13.65 -15.57 11.60
CA SER A 230 -14.62 -16.25 10.74
C SER A 230 -15.24 -15.29 9.72
N TRP A 231 -15.45 -15.81 8.51
CA TRP A 231 -16.15 -15.09 7.45
C TRP A 231 -17.61 -15.52 7.39
N TYR A 232 -18.49 -14.56 7.20
CA TYR A 232 -19.90 -14.81 6.94
C TYR A 232 -20.47 -13.76 5.99
N GLN A 233 -21.61 -14.08 5.39
CA GLN A 233 -22.36 -13.19 4.52
C GLN A 233 -23.67 -12.84 5.21
N LYS A 234 -24.05 -11.56 5.17
CA LYS A 234 -25.34 -11.10 5.72
C LYS A 234 -26.42 -11.13 4.66
N GLU A 235 -27.64 -11.42 5.10
CA GLU A 235 -28.84 -11.18 4.31
C GLU A 235 -29.08 -9.68 4.20
N ILE A 236 -29.27 -9.24 2.96
CA ILE A 236 -29.43 -7.83 2.61
C ILE A 236 -30.68 -7.70 1.76
N GLU A 237 -31.53 -6.75 2.13
CA GLU A 237 -32.76 -6.44 1.40
C GLU A 237 -32.48 -5.69 0.09
N GLU A 238 -33.40 -5.82 -0.86
CA GLU A 238 -33.37 -4.99 -2.08
C GLU A 238 -33.92 -3.59 -1.79
N PRO A 239 -33.51 -2.55 -2.55
CA PRO A 239 -32.58 -2.59 -3.69
C PRO A 239 -31.10 -2.66 -3.29
N LYS A 240 -30.23 -3.17 -4.16
CA LYS A 240 -28.77 -3.20 -3.97
C LYS A 240 -28.01 -2.38 -5.02
N PRO A 241 -26.83 -1.84 -4.69
CA PRO A 241 -25.93 -1.25 -5.67
C PRO A 241 -25.50 -2.31 -6.70
N GLN A 242 -25.31 -1.86 -7.95
CA GLN A 242 -24.71 -2.71 -8.99
C GLN A 242 -23.30 -3.17 -8.61
N GLY A 243 -22.92 -4.35 -9.10
CA GLY A 243 -21.59 -4.91 -8.89
C GLY A 243 -20.49 -3.97 -9.38
N ARG A 244 -19.49 -3.73 -8.54
CA ARG A 244 -18.47 -2.69 -8.79
C ARG A 244 -17.13 -2.97 -8.12
N TYR A 245 -16.10 -2.30 -8.61
CA TYR A 245 -14.76 -2.26 -8.03
C TYR A 245 -14.19 -0.83 -8.08
N GLY A 246 -13.19 -0.54 -7.26
CA GLY A 246 -12.56 0.78 -7.17
C GLY A 246 -13.48 1.87 -6.61
N GLN A 247 -14.55 1.47 -5.91
CA GLN A 247 -15.41 2.36 -5.13
C GLN A 247 -14.72 2.81 -3.83
N THR A 248 -15.19 3.92 -3.28
CA THR A 248 -14.77 4.40 -1.97
C THR A 248 -15.79 3.98 -0.91
N GLN A 249 -15.31 3.39 0.18
CA GLN A 249 -16.15 2.98 1.32
C GLN A 249 -15.75 3.75 2.56
N ILE A 250 -16.74 4.30 3.27
CA ILE A 250 -16.53 5.19 4.41
C ILE A 250 -17.42 4.75 5.56
N ALA A 251 -16.80 4.46 6.71
CA ALA A 251 -17.54 4.25 7.94
C ALA A 251 -18.07 5.59 8.46
N LEU A 252 -19.39 5.72 8.59
CA LEU A 252 -20.02 6.92 9.14
C LEU A 252 -20.15 6.83 10.66
N ASN A 253 -20.58 5.68 11.15
CA ASN A 253 -20.73 5.36 12.56
C ASN A 253 -20.76 3.83 12.73
N GLU A 254 -21.09 3.33 13.92
CA GLU A 254 -21.09 1.89 14.21
C GLU A 254 -22.03 1.08 13.32
N HIS A 255 -23.12 1.69 12.82
CA HIS A 255 -24.17 0.99 12.07
C HIS A 255 -24.31 1.44 10.62
N ASN A 256 -23.58 2.46 10.17
CA ASN A 256 -23.78 3.02 8.84
C ASN A 256 -22.45 3.18 8.10
N LEU A 257 -22.44 2.77 6.84
CA LEU A 257 -21.34 3.03 5.91
C LEU A 257 -21.86 3.59 4.58
N LEU A 258 -21.01 4.37 3.91
CA LEU A 258 -21.25 4.84 2.56
C LEU A 258 -20.41 4.06 1.56
N VAL A 259 -20.98 3.81 0.39
CA VAL A 259 -20.30 3.38 -0.83
C VAL A 259 -20.52 4.43 -1.90
N ILE A 260 -19.44 4.90 -2.50
CA ILE A 260 -19.48 6.01 -3.44
C ILE A 260 -18.72 5.63 -4.71
N GLY A 261 -19.42 5.76 -5.84
CA GLY A 261 -18.89 5.56 -7.18
C GLY A 261 -18.35 4.15 -7.44
N GLY A 262 -17.24 4.06 -8.17
CA GLY A 262 -16.62 2.81 -8.61
C GLY A 262 -16.86 2.52 -10.10
N CYS A 263 -16.58 1.29 -10.50
CA CYS A 263 -16.65 0.86 -11.89
C CYS A 263 -17.17 -0.59 -11.99
N GLY A 264 -18.10 -0.84 -12.92
CA GLY A 264 -18.63 -2.16 -13.28
C GLY A 264 -18.04 -2.71 -14.59
N GLY A 265 -17.13 -1.99 -15.25
CA GLY A 265 -16.55 -2.40 -16.53
C GLY A 265 -16.21 -1.22 -17.44
N PRO A 266 -15.67 -1.46 -18.65
CA PRO A 266 -15.14 -0.42 -19.53
C PRO A 266 -16.08 0.76 -19.81
N ASN A 267 -17.39 0.55 -19.77
CA ASN A 267 -18.42 1.55 -20.05
C ASN A 267 -19.39 1.75 -18.88
N SER A 268 -18.99 1.38 -17.66
CA SER A 268 -19.86 1.39 -16.48
C SER A 268 -19.14 2.05 -15.32
N VAL A 269 -18.91 3.35 -15.42
CA VAL A 269 -18.39 4.16 -14.30
C VAL A 269 -19.57 4.70 -13.51
N PHE A 270 -19.51 4.56 -12.19
CA PHE A 270 -20.58 4.96 -11.29
C PHE A 270 -20.21 6.25 -10.54
N ASN A 271 -21.20 7.11 -10.36
CA ASN A 271 -21.15 8.33 -9.54
C ASN A 271 -22.30 8.36 -8.51
N ASP A 272 -22.97 7.23 -8.31
CA ASP A 272 -24.02 7.04 -7.32
C ASP A 272 -23.44 6.96 -5.90
N VAL A 273 -24.30 7.20 -4.91
CA VAL A 273 -23.97 7.16 -3.49
C VAL A 273 -24.96 6.24 -2.80
N TRP A 274 -24.45 5.24 -2.09
CA TRP A 274 -25.24 4.24 -1.39
C TRP A 274 -24.93 4.26 0.10
N LEU A 275 -25.97 4.32 0.91
CA LEU A 275 -25.90 4.15 2.36
C LEU A 275 -26.30 2.72 2.72
N LEU A 276 -25.43 2.01 3.42
CA LEU A 276 -25.78 0.75 4.07
C LEU A 276 -26.06 1.01 5.54
N ASN A 277 -27.27 0.66 5.97
CA ASN A 277 -27.62 0.56 7.38
C ASN A 277 -27.48 -0.91 7.82
N MET A 278 -26.69 -1.10 8.87
CA MET A 278 -26.31 -2.40 9.45
C MET A 278 -27.01 -2.67 10.78
N GLU A 279 -28.10 -1.96 11.07
CA GLU A 279 -28.87 -2.10 12.29
C GLU A 279 -29.87 -3.26 12.18
N GLY A 280 -29.97 -4.06 13.24
CA GLY A 280 -30.92 -5.18 13.31
C GLY A 280 -30.48 -6.43 12.53
N PRO A 281 -31.41 -7.38 12.32
CA PRO A 281 -31.09 -8.69 11.76
C PRO A 281 -30.83 -8.66 10.25
N ARG A 282 -31.39 -7.68 9.53
CA ARG A 282 -31.28 -7.52 8.08
C ARG A 282 -30.73 -6.14 7.74
N TRP A 283 -29.73 -6.13 6.88
CA TRP A 283 -29.11 -4.89 6.45
C TRP A 283 -29.83 -4.33 5.23
N ARG A 284 -29.85 -3.00 5.13
CA ARG A 284 -30.61 -2.30 4.09
C ARG A 284 -29.75 -1.26 3.40
N TRP A 285 -29.76 -1.31 2.09
CA TRP A 285 -29.18 -0.27 1.25
C TRP A 285 -30.21 0.82 0.97
N ARG A 286 -29.74 2.04 0.85
CA ARG A 286 -30.51 3.18 0.38
C ARG A 286 -29.63 4.02 -0.54
N GLU A 287 -30.03 4.15 -1.80
CA GLU A 287 -29.41 5.11 -2.71
C GLU A 287 -29.74 6.52 -2.22
N LEU A 288 -28.72 7.38 -2.15
CA LEU A 288 -28.85 8.77 -1.74
C LEU A 288 -28.87 9.67 -2.96
N THR A 289 -29.79 10.62 -2.98
CA THR A 289 -29.82 11.68 -3.99
C THR A 289 -28.68 12.66 -3.72
N VAL A 290 -27.85 12.89 -4.73
CA VAL A 290 -26.78 13.90 -4.69
C VAL A 290 -27.27 15.15 -5.40
N GLU A 291 -27.35 16.25 -4.66
CA GLU A 291 -27.67 17.58 -5.17
C GLU A 291 -26.40 18.26 -5.73
N ASP A 292 -26.55 19.30 -6.54
CA ASP A 292 -25.45 20.12 -7.09
C ASP A 292 -24.36 19.32 -7.84
N GLN A 293 -24.75 18.28 -8.58
CA GLN A 293 -23.81 17.38 -9.29
C GLN A 293 -22.88 18.11 -10.28
N GLU A 294 -23.28 19.27 -10.79
CA GLU A 294 -22.47 20.13 -11.64
C GLU A 294 -21.18 20.64 -10.96
N HIS A 295 -21.17 20.71 -9.62
CA HIS A 295 -20.01 21.03 -8.80
C HIS A 295 -19.24 19.79 -8.32
N GLY A 296 -19.80 18.59 -8.56
CA GLY A 296 -19.24 17.31 -8.15
C GLY A 296 -18.05 16.85 -8.99
N ALA A 297 -17.31 15.88 -8.48
CA ALA A 297 -16.22 15.25 -9.23
C ALA A 297 -16.78 14.49 -10.44
N CYS A 298 -16.25 14.76 -11.64
CA CYS A 298 -16.76 14.15 -12.88
C CYS A 298 -16.62 12.61 -12.89
N HIS A 299 -15.63 12.06 -12.18
CA HIS A 299 -15.35 10.63 -12.10
C HIS A 299 -14.94 10.25 -10.67
N MET A 300 -15.81 9.53 -9.94
CA MET A 300 -15.53 9.04 -8.58
C MET A 300 -14.89 7.64 -8.54
N TRP A 301 -14.40 7.15 -9.68
CA TRP A 301 -13.64 5.89 -9.73
C TRP A 301 -12.22 6.08 -9.20
N CYS A 302 -11.80 5.19 -8.28
CA CYS A 302 -10.47 5.21 -7.66
C CYS A 302 -10.12 6.55 -6.98
N SER A 303 -11.14 7.32 -6.57
CA SER A 303 -10.95 8.60 -5.90
C SER A 303 -10.90 8.41 -4.39
N PRO A 304 -9.76 8.60 -3.72
CA PRO A 304 -9.69 8.46 -2.28
C PRO A 304 -10.58 9.50 -1.61
N GLY A 305 -11.32 9.06 -0.60
CA GLY A 305 -12.18 9.92 0.20
C GLY A 305 -12.17 9.49 1.66
N CYS A 306 -12.42 10.45 2.55
CA CYS A 306 -12.51 10.20 3.98
C CYS A 306 -13.61 11.05 4.63
N LYS A 307 -14.11 10.57 5.77
CA LYS A 307 -15.01 11.34 6.64
C LYS A 307 -14.21 12.42 7.35
N VAL A 308 -14.74 13.63 7.38
CA VAL A 308 -14.28 14.76 8.19
C VAL A 308 -15.50 15.36 8.89
N GLU A 309 -15.67 15.02 10.16
CA GLU A 309 -16.90 15.35 10.92
C GLU A 309 -18.16 14.92 10.14
N GLU A 310 -19.11 15.83 9.93
CA GLU A 310 -20.35 15.58 9.20
C GLU A 310 -20.18 15.60 7.67
N LYS A 311 -18.95 15.69 7.16
CA LYS A 311 -18.64 15.78 5.74
C LYS A 311 -17.86 14.58 5.24
N VAL A 312 -17.94 14.35 3.94
CA VAL A 312 -17.04 13.46 3.21
C VAL A 312 -16.23 14.30 2.23
N VAL A 313 -14.91 14.19 2.31
CA VAL A 313 -13.99 14.91 1.43
C VAL A 313 -13.36 13.92 0.46
N PHE A 314 -13.39 14.27 -0.83
CA PHE A 314 -12.77 13.49 -1.90
C PHE A 314 -11.62 14.27 -2.51
N LEU A 315 -10.55 13.55 -2.85
CA LEU A 315 -9.46 14.08 -3.64
C LEU A 315 -9.54 13.54 -5.07
N CYS A 316 -10.02 14.38 -5.98
CA CYS A 316 -10.19 14.06 -7.39
C CYS A 316 -9.31 14.97 -8.25
N ARG A 317 -8.77 14.42 -9.35
CA ARG A 317 -8.17 15.27 -10.39
C ARG A 317 -9.30 15.86 -11.24
N ARG A 318 -9.41 17.18 -11.29
CA ARG A 318 -10.28 17.84 -12.27
C ARG A 318 -9.80 17.47 -13.68
N PRO A 319 -10.66 16.95 -14.57
CA PRO A 319 -10.33 16.88 -15.98
C PRO A 319 -10.13 18.30 -16.48
N ASN A 320 -9.00 18.61 -17.13
CA ASN A 320 -8.85 19.90 -17.79
C ASN A 320 -9.96 20.04 -18.85
N ALA A 321 -10.66 21.18 -18.88
CA ALA A 321 -11.75 21.45 -19.83
C ALA A 321 -11.34 21.30 -21.32
N GLN A 322 -10.04 21.32 -21.63
CA GLN A 322 -9.50 21.09 -22.98
C GLN A 322 -9.28 19.60 -23.34
N GLN A 323 -9.48 18.66 -22.41
CA GLN A 323 -9.42 17.21 -22.68
C GLN A 323 -10.82 16.59 -22.89
N ALA A 324 -11.89 17.39 -22.91
CA ALA A 324 -13.25 16.92 -23.11
C ALA A 324 -13.54 16.38 -24.53
N SER A 325 -12.61 16.51 -25.48
CA SER A 325 -12.80 16.11 -26.88
C SER A 325 -11.78 15.09 -27.40
N SER A 326 -10.96 14.50 -26.53
CA SER A 326 -10.03 13.44 -26.91
C SER A 326 -10.34 12.17 -26.12
N PRO A 327 -10.70 11.04 -26.76
CA PRO A 327 -10.81 9.77 -26.06
C PRO A 327 -9.39 9.34 -25.70
N HIS A 328 -8.89 9.78 -24.54
CA HIS A 328 -7.58 9.36 -24.04
C HIS A 328 -7.66 7.88 -23.67
N PRO A 329 -6.97 6.98 -24.39
CA PRO A 329 -7.02 5.56 -24.11
C PRO A 329 -5.82 5.21 -23.21
N ALA A 330 -5.92 5.37 -21.89
CA ALA A 330 -4.79 4.98 -21.03
C ALA A 330 -5.07 4.65 -19.55
N TYR A 331 -6.30 4.76 -19.04
CA TYR A 331 -6.60 4.32 -17.65
C TYR A 331 -7.70 3.27 -17.56
N ALA A 332 -8.52 3.11 -18.60
CA ALA A 332 -9.55 2.05 -18.69
C ALA A 332 -9.03 0.71 -19.25
N SER A 333 -7.81 0.65 -19.79
CA SER A 333 -7.29 -0.53 -20.52
C SER A 333 -6.58 -1.57 -19.65
N HIS A 334 -6.34 -1.32 -18.35
CA HIS A 334 -5.61 -2.28 -17.49
C HIS A 334 -6.48 -3.15 -16.58
N TYR A 335 -7.81 -3.01 -16.62
CA TYR A 335 -8.76 -3.97 -16.03
C TYR A 335 -9.56 -4.74 -17.07
N ASN A 336 -9.03 -4.86 -18.30
CA ASN A 336 -9.62 -5.73 -19.30
C ASN A 336 -9.10 -7.16 -19.08
N MET A 337 -9.85 -7.99 -18.33
CA MET A 337 -9.55 -9.42 -18.16
C MET A 337 -9.79 -10.25 -19.43
N SER A 338 -10.07 -9.62 -20.56
CA SER A 338 -10.07 -10.24 -21.87
C SER A 338 -9.87 -9.21 -22.97
N ALA A 339 -8.66 -9.12 -23.54
CA ALA A 339 -8.48 -8.58 -24.89
C ALA A 339 -7.21 -9.14 -25.54
N GLN A 340 -7.42 -9.67 -26.74
CA GLN A 340 -6.50 -10.41 -27.59
C GLN A 340 -5.32 -9.55 -28.07
N ILE A 341 -4.15 -10.18 -28.15
CA ILE A 341 -2.98 -9.65 -28.87
C ILE A 341 -3.30 -9.65 -30.38
N ARG A 342 -3.26 -8.49 -31.02
CA ARG A 342 -2.94 -8.39 -32.45
C ARG A 342 -1.67 -7.58 -32.63
N GLY A 343 -0.70 -8.21 -33.30
CA GLY A 343 0.24 -7.53 -34.19
C GLY A 343 1.48 -6.92 -33.55
N ARG A 344 2.63 -7.49 -33.88
CA ARG A 344 3.98 -7.03 -33.55
C ARG A 344 4.30 -5.67 -34.17
N SER A 345 5.12 -4.89 -33.48
CA SER A 345 6.24 -4.17 -34.10
C SER A 345 7.43 -4.17 -33.14
N VAL A 346 8.42 -5.00 -33.47
CA VAL A 346 9.75 -4.96 -32.85
C VAL A 346 10.44 -3.71 -33.39
N TRP A 347 10.82 -2.79 -32.51
CA TRP A 347 11.68 -1.68 -32.89
C TRP A 347 13.13 -2.18 -32.97
N VAL A 348 13.73 -2.03 -34.15
CA VAL A 348 15.15 -2.29 -34.41
C VAL A 348 15.84 -0.94 -34.56
N PRO A 349 16.95 -0.65 -33.85
CA PRO A 349 17.69 0.59 -34.05
C PRO A 349 18.33 0.61 -35.46
N PRO A 350 18.43 1.77 -36.13
CA PRO A 350 19.14 1.87 -37.40
C PRO A 350 20.62 1.56 -37.23
N VAL A 351 21.15 0.76 -38.16
CA VAL A 351 22.59 0.53 -38.36
C VAL A 351 23.14 1.76 -39.08
N GLU A 352 24.05 2.50 -38.45
CA GLU A 352 24.91 3.47 -39.13
C GLU A 352 26.30 2.87 -39.34
N ASN A 353 26.80 2.99 -40.55
CA ASN A 353 28.14 2.60 -40.99
C ASN A 353 28.58 3.61 -42.07
N PRO A 354 29.88 3.81 -42.30
CA PRO A 354 30.74 4.78 -41.60
C PRO A 354 31.28 5.88 -42.55
N ILE A 355 32.23 6.71 -42.05
CA ILE A 355 33.12 7.68 -42.76
C ILE A 355 32.57 9.13 -42.68
N ASP A 356 33.22 10.16 -42.11
CA ASP A 356 34.65 10.57 -42.13
C ASP A 356 35.07 11.32 -40.82
N ARG A 357 36.34 11.19 -40.43
CA ARG A 357 37.04 12.06 -39.45
C ARG A 357 37.91 13.10 -40.21
N PRO A 358 38.35 14.20 -39.57
CA PRO A 358 39.72 14.14 -39.02
C PRO A 358 39.99 14.94 -37.71
N ASN A 359 40.86 14.32 -36.90
CA ASN A 359 41.96 14.85 -36.06
C ASN A 359 41.77 16.01 -35.06
N ASN A 360 42.01 15.69 -33.78
CA ASN A 360 43.20 16.18 -33.07
C ASN A 360 43.59 15.31 -31.85
N ARG A 361 44.87 15.39 -31.48
CA ARG A 361 45.75 14.37 -30.87
C ARG A 361 45.77 14.32 -29.31
N VAL A 362 45.76 13.08 -28.78
CA VAL A 362 46.46 12.36 -27.66
C VAL A 362 47.64 13.12 -26.96
N PRO A 363 48.04 12.93 -25.67
CA PRO A 363 48.25 11.65 -24.90
C PRO A 363 47.82 11.58 -23.41
N GLU A 364 47.31 10.45 -22.90
CA GLU A 364 47.99 9.23 -22.36
C GLU A 364 48.86 9.44 -21.10
N GLU A 365 48.52 8.78 -19.97
CA GLU A 365 49.41 8.09 -19.00
C GLU A 365 48.58 7.51 -17.81
N LYS A 366 48.53 6.18 -17.62
CA LYS A 366 49.32 5.28 -16.73
C LYS A 366 48.74 5.05 -15.31
N ASN A 367 48.51 3.76 -15.02
CA ASN A 367 48.27 3.15 -13.71
C ASN A 367 49.39 3.44 -12.69
N ILE A 368 49.09 3.47 -11.38
CA ILE A 368 49.92 2.93 -10.27
C ILE A 368 49.06 2.72 -8.99
N LYS A 369 49.47 1.69 -8.23
CA LYS A 369 48.91 1.04 -7.04
C LYS A 369 49.14 1.80 -5.72
N GLY A 370 48.44 1.35 -4.67
CA GLY A 370 48.92 1.31 -3.26
C GLY A 370 47.89 1.85 -2.26
N ASN A 371 47.31 1.07 -1.33
CA ASN A 371 47.81 0.35 -0.14
C ASN A 371 47.42 1.09 1.17
N GLY A 372 46.98 0.34 2.18
CA GLY A 372 46.76 0.77 3.57
C GLY A 372 45.59 -0.02 4.20
N ASP A 373 45.85 -1.17 4.86
CA ASP A 373 46.16 -1.32 6.31
C ASP A 373 44.91 -1.15 7.21
N LEU A 374 44.59 -1.91 8.27
CA LEU A 374 45.21 -3.00 9.04
C LEU A 374 44.11 -3.65 9.93
N ASN A 375 44.26 -4.96 10.19
CA ASN A 375 43.94 -5.73 11.41
C ASN A 375 42.54 -5.71 12.07
N LEU A 376 41.97 -6.91 12.32
CA LEU A 376 42.10 -7.62 13.61
C LEU A 376 41.25 -8.91 13.70
N ARG A 377 41.96 -10.00 14.05
CA ARG A 377 41.58 -11.16 14.89
C ARG A 377 40.60 -12.24 14.38
N ARG A 378 41.21 -13.43 14.17
CA ARG A 378 40.65 -14.78 14.27
C ARG A 378 40.20 -15.12 15.70
N GLN A 379 39.16 -15.94 15.80
CA GLN A 379 39.11 -17.03 16.78
C GLN A 379 38.52 -18.28 16.10
N GLU A 380 39.29 -19.36 16.13
CA GLU A 380 38.98 -20.70 15.62
C GLU A 380 38.16 -21.48 16.66
N VAL A 381 37.24 -22.35 16.18
CA VAL A 381 36.73 -23.50 16.94
C VAL A 381 36.62 -24.69 15.98
N ASP A 382 37.32 -25.77 16.31
CA ASP A 382 37.37 -27.08 15.61
C ASP A 382 36.44 -28.11 16.33
N PRO A 383 36.18 -29.34 15.82
CA PRO A 383 34.82 -29.86 15.71
C PRO A 383 34.63 -31.17 16.49
N LYS A 384 33.38 -31.59 16.74
CA LYS A 384 33.07 -33.01 17.04
C LYS A 384 31.72 -33.44 16.45
N GLU A 385 31.78 -34.50 15.65
CA GLU A 385 30.71 -35.30 15.04
C GLU A 385 29.93 -36.18 16.10
N PRO A 386 29.10 -37.18 15.71
CA PRO A 386 27.83 -37.11 14.99
C PRO A 386 26.72 -37.89 15.75
N VAL A 387 25.44 -37.70 15.41
CA VAL A 387 24.37 -38.64 15.82
C VAL A 387 23.63 -39.16 14.60
N ARG A 388 23.74 -40.48 14.38
CA ARG A 388 23.01 -41.25 13.37
C ARG A 388 21.61 -41.61 13.87
N ILE A 389 20.59 -41.41 13.03
CA ILE A 389 19.31 -42.13 13.10
C ILE A 389 18.98 -42.64 11.70
N HIS A 390 18.75 -43.95 11.57
CA HIS A 390 18.33 -44.61 10.32
C HIS A 390 16.82 -44.46 10.08
N PRO A 391 16.35 -44.36 8.81
CA PRO A 391 14.93 -44.23 8.47
C PRO A 391 14.28 -45.57 8.08
N ARG A 392 12.94 -45.66 8.24
CA ARG A 392 12.06 -46.66 7.59
C ARG A 392 11.22 -46.00 6.49
N PRO A 393 10.72 -46.78 5.50
CA PRO A 393 10.48 -46.32 4.13
C PRO A 393 9.02 -45.96 3.82
N GLY A 394 8.81 -45.05 2.86
CA GLY A 394 7.50 -44.82 2.25
C GLY A 394 7.43 -43.61 1.32
N THR A 395 7.29 -43.90 0.01
CA THR A 395 6.77 -43.06 -1.09
C THR A 395 7.45 -41.72 -1.42
N ARG A 396 8.35 -41.75 -2.43
CA ARG A 396 8.75 -40.58 -3.23
C ARG A 396 7.86 -40.42 -4.47
N PRO A 397 7.40 -39.21 -4.83
CA PRO A 397 6.91 -38.91 -6.16
C PRO A 397 8.06 -38.76 -7.16
N SER A 398 7.79 -39.21 -8.39
CA SER A 398 8.62 -39.13 -9.60
C SER A 398 9.17 -37.72 -9.89
N VAL A 399 10.49 -37.63 -10.11
CA VAL A 399 11.19 -36.41 -10.57
C VAL A 399 11.35 -36.49 -12.09
N ARG A 400 10.85 -35.46 -12.80
CA ARG A 400 10.95 -35.34 -14.27
C ARG A 400 12.41 -35.21 -14.75
N PRO A 401 12.75 -35.64 -15.99
CA PRO A 401 14.13 -35.83 -16.45
C PRO A 401 15.00 -34.58 -16.62
N ASN A 402 14.46 -33.36 -16.48
CA ASN A 402 15.18 -32.11 -16.80
C ASN A 402 16.01 -31.52 -15.63
N ALA A 403 15.97 -32.10 -14.43
CA ALA A 403 16.77 -31.62 -13.29
C ALA A 403 18.28 -31.94 -13.39
N MET A 404 18.65 -32.96 -14.18
CA MET A 404 20.05 -33.39 -14.33
C MET A 404 20.90 -32.41 -15.17
N LYS A 405 20.29 -31.74 -16.16
CA LYS A 405 21.02 -30.87 -17.10
C LYS A 405 21.50 -29.55 -16.48
N ASN A 406 20.84 -29.08 -15.42
CA ASN A 406 21.24 -27.85 -14.71
C ASN A 406 22.26 -28.12 -13.59
N ARG A 407 22.31 -29.33 -13.04
CA ARG A 407 23.24 -29.70 -11.98
C ARG A 407 24.70 -29.70 -12.46
N GLY A 408 24.95 -30.17 -13.68
CA GLY A 408 26.30 -30.16 -14.27
C GLY A 408 26.84 -28.73 -14.45
N LYS A 409 26.00 -27.80 -14.94
CA LYS A 409 26.39 -26.39 -15.11
C LYS A 409 26.64 -25.68 -13.77
N GLN A 410 25.88 -26.01 -12.74
CA GLN A 410 26.06 -25.46 -11.39
C GLN A 410 27.35 -25.97 -10.73
N LEU A 411 27.69 -27.25 -10.93
CA LEU A 411 28.94 -27.84 -10.44
C LEU A 411 30.17 -27.26 -11.17
N GLU A 412 30.06 -27.05 -12.48
CA GLU A 412 31.15 -26.42 -13.26
C GLU A 412 31.38 -24.96 -12.84
N ALA A 413 30.31 -24.20 -12.58
CA ALA A 413 30.39 -22.83 -12.09
C ALA A 413 31.01 -22.74 -10.68
N LEU A 414 30.71 -23.69 -9.80
CA LEU A 414 31.32 -23.79 -8.47
C LEU A 414 32.81 -24.11 -8.57
N LYS A 415 33.20 -25.04 -9.46
CA LYS A 415 34.60 -25.40 -9.68
C LYS A 415 35.43 -24.23 -10.22
N GLN A 416 34.87 -23.48 -11.18
CA GLN A 416 35.51 -22.26 -11.71
C GLN A 416 35.63 -21.15 -10.66
N MET A 417 34.69 -21.08 -9.71
CA MET A 417 34.74 -20.13 -8.60
C MET A 417 35.80 -20.53 -7.57
N GLU A 418 35.93 -21.82 -7.25
CA GLU A 418 36.99 -22.35 -6.38
C GLU A 418 38.39 -22.15 -6.98
N GLU A 419 38.57 -22.40 -8.28
CA GLU A 419 39.84 -22.13 -8.96
C GLU A 419 40.20 -20.64 -8.98
N ARG A 420 39.20 -19.75 -9.10
CA ARG A 420 39.40 -18.30 -9.00
C ARG A 420 39.83 -17.89 -7.59
N ILE A 421 39.27 -18.51 -6.56
CA ILE A 421 39.61 -18.24 -5.17
C ILE A 421 41.04 -18.74 -4.86
N GLN A 422 41.44 -19.91 -5.37
CA GLN A 422 42.80 -20.42 -5.21
C GLN A 422 43.86 -19.56 -5.92
N ARG A 423 43.55 -18.98 -7.09
CA ARG A 423 44.45 -18.05 -7.79
C ARG A 423 44.63 -16.69 -7.11
N LEU A 424 43.78 -16.37 -6.13
CA LEU A 424 43.89 -15.14 -5.33
C LEU A 424 44.63 -15.36 -4.00
N GLN A 425 45.08 -16.59 -3.72
CA GLN A 425 45.79 -16.99 -2.51
C GLN A 425 47.29 -17.30 -2.74
N VAL A 426 47.84 -16.92 -3.91
CA VAL A 426 49.27 -16.89 -4.24
C VAL A 426 49.63 -15.47 -4.61
#